data_AF-A0A537EGC8-F1
#
_entry.id   AF-A0A537EGC8-F1
#
_cell.length_a   1.000
_cell.length_b   1.000
_cell.length_c   1.000
_cell.angle_alpha   90.00
_cell.angle_beta   90.00
_cell.angle_gamma   90.00
#
_symmetry.space_group_name_H-M   'P 1'
#
loop_
_entity.id
_entity.type
_entity.pdbx_description
1 polymer ?
#
loop_
_entity_poly.entity_id
_entity_poly.type
_entity_poly.pdbx_seq_one_letter_code
_entity_poly.pdbx_strand_id
1 'polypeptide(L)'
;MSTLARIQDLAAKEFSIDPKSLDPHAQLDTLGIDSLSFIEFMFKVEEEFGVSVSDENLKSIKTLADLERHIVDALAAAGKG
;
A
#
# COMPACT_ATOMS: atom_id res chain seq x y z
N MET A 1 -7.57 -13.96 -2.81
CA MET A 1 -7.30 -12.53 -3.05
C MET A 1 -5.86 -12.29 -2.64
N SER A 2 -5.00 -11.89 -3.56
CA SER A 2 -3.60 -11.54 -3.22
C SER A 2 -3.58 -10.20 -2.48
N THR A 3 -2.57 -9.97 -1.64
CA THR A 3 -2.38 -8.71 -0.90
C THR A 3 -2.40 -7.50 -1.83
N LEU A 4 -1.75 -7.61 -2.99
CA LEU A 4 -1.77 -6.61 -4.06
C LEU A 4 -3.19 -6.20 -4.48
N ALA A 5 -4.07 -7.17 -4.71
CA ALA A 5 -5.42 -6.90 -5.21
C ALA A 5 -6.27 -6.13 -4.19
N ARG A 6 -6.06 -6.39 -2.89
CA ARG A 6 -6.71 -5.61 -1.82
C ARG A 6 -6.16 -4.20 -1.74
N ILE A 7 -4.83 -4.06 -1.76
CA ILE A 7 -4.16 -2.75 -1.79
C ILE A 7 -4.65 -1.92 -2.97
N GLN A 8 -4.72 -2.51 -4.18
CA GLN A 8 -5.22 -1.83 -5.37
C GLN A 8 -6.69 -1.42 -5.23
N ASP A 9 -7.54 -2.25 -4.63
CA ASP A 9 -8.95 -1.93 -4.40
C ASP A 9 -9.12 -0.79 -3.38
N LEU A 10 -8.36 -0.79 -2.28
CA LEU A 10 -8.35 0.33 -1.34
C LEU A 10 -7.81 1.59 -2.02
N ALA A 11 -6.68 1.50 -2.73
CA ALA A 11 -6.08 2.66 -3.40
C ALA A 11 -7.05 3.24 -4.44
N ALA A 12 -7.72 2.37 -5.20
CA ALA A 12 -8.74 2.77 -6.15
C ALA A 12 -9.89 3.56 -5.50
N LYS A 13 -10.36 3.10 -4.34
CA LYS A 13 -11.43 3.78 -3.58
C LYS A 13 -10.98 5.09 -2.97
N GLU A 14 -9.79 5.12 -2.37
CA GLU A 14 -9.25 6.29 -1.68
C GLU A 14 -8.84 7.40 -2.65
N PHE A 15 -8.18 7.04 -3.75
CA PHE A 15 -7.72 8.00 -4.76
C PHE A 15 -8.72 8.21 -5.90
N SER A 16 -9.86 7.51 -5.87
CA SER A 16 -10.87 7.51 -6.94
C SER A 16 -10.29 7.16 -8.32
N ILE A 17 -9.38 6.18 -8.36
CA ILE A 17 -8.68 5.69 -9.55
C ILE A 17 -9.20 4.29 -9.91
N ASP A 18 -9.21 3.93 -11.19
CA ASP A 18 -9.57 2.58 -11.61
C ASP A 18 -8.51 1.55 -11.17
N PRO A 19 -8.86 0.47 -10.45
CA PRO A 19 -7.89 -0.53 -9.98
C PRO A 19 -7.20 -1.26 -11.14
N LYS A 20 -7.81 -1.28 -12.32
CA LYS A 20 -7.24 -1.85 -13.54
C LYS A 20 -6.24 -0.92 -14.23
N SER A 21 -6.33 0.38 -13.96
CA SER A 21 -5.37 1.39 -14.44
C SER A 21 -4.23 1.62 -13.45
N LEU A 22 -4.36 1.15 -12.21
CA LEU A 22 -3.30 1.19 -11.21
C LEU A 22 -2.21 0.19 -11.57
N ASP A 23 -1.18 0.68 -12.25
CA ASP A 23 0.01 -0.09 -12.52
C ASP A 23 0.83 -0.26 -11.23
N PRO A 24 1.10 -1.51 -10.78
CA PRO A 24 1.80 -1.74 -9.53
C PRO A 24 3.27 -1.30 -9.55
N HIS A 25 3.85 -1.12 -10.74
CA HIS A 25 5.21 -0.61 -10.93
C HIS A 25 5.25 0.90 -11.17
N ALA A 26 4.10 1.57 -11.35
CA ALA A 26 4.06 3.01 -11.45
C ALA A 26 4.40 3.67 -10.12
N GLN A 27 5.04 4.83 -10.20
CA GLN A 27 5.31 5.63 -9.02
C GLN A 27 4.02 6.27 -8.51
N LEU A 28 3.85 6.30 -7.20
CA LEU A 28 2.70 6.93 -6.55
C LEU A 28 2.58 8.41 -6.93
N ASP A 29 3.70 9.14 -6.99
CA ASP A 29 3.74 10.53 -7.50
C ASP A 29 3.17 10.67 -8.92
N THR A 30 3.41 9.68 -9.80
CA THR A 30 2.92 9.71 -11.19
C THR A 30 1.44 9.39 -11.31
N LEU A 31 0.89 8.73 -10.30
CA LEU A 31 -0.54 8.42 -10.19
C LEU A 31 -1.34 9.61 -9.62
N GLY A 32 -0.67 10.72 -9.30
CA GLY A 32 -1.29 11.88 -8.67
C GLY A 32 -1.61 11.63 -7.18
N ILE A 33 -0.91 10.69 -6.55
CA ILE A 33 -1.07 10.41 -5.13
C ILE A 33 -0.16 11.36 -4.36
N ASP A 34 -0.78 12.27 -3.61
CA ASP A 34 -0.06 13.14 -2.69
C ASP A 34 0.54 12.35 -1.51
N SER A 35 1.71 12.78 -1.03
CA SER A 35 2.38 12.16 0.10
C SER A 35 1.54 12.10 1.38
N LEU A 36 0.66 13.09 1.62
CA LEU A 36 -0.29 13.06 2.73
C LEU A 36 -1.38 11.99 2.54
N SER A 37 -1.99 11.95 1.36
CA SER A 37 -3.01 10.95 1.05
C SER A 37 -2.44 9.53 1.05
N PHE A 38 -1.17 9.38 0.68
CA PHE A 38 -0.43 8.14 0.81
C PHE A 38 -0.24 7.71 2.27
N ILE A 39 0.10 8.64 3.17
CA ILE A 39 0.21 8.38 4.61
C ILE A 39 -1.15 7.90 5.17
N GLU A 40 -2.26 8.59 4.83
CA GLU A 40 -3.60 8.18 5.26
C GLU A 40 -3.99 6.79 4.71
N PHE A 41 -3.66 6.53 3.45
CA PHE A 41 -3.86 5.23 2.83
C PHE A 41 -3.06 4.13 3.55
N MET A 42 -1.80 4.41 3.89
CA MET A 42 -0.96 3.47 4.62
C MET A 42 -1.54 3.12 5.99
N PHE A 43 -2.01 4.09 6.76
CA PHE A 43 -2.69 3.83 8.03
C PHE A 43 -3.91 2.90 7.84
N LYS A 44 -4.73 3.12 6.81
CA LYS A 44 -5.87 2.23 6.51
C LYS A 44 -5.44 0.82 6.15
N VAL A 45 -4.37 0.69 5.37
CA VAL A 45 -3.80 -0.62 5.01
C VAL A 45 -3.27 -1.31 6.27
N GLU A 46 -2.48 -0.63 7.10
CA GLU A 46 -1.98 -1.15 8.37
C GLU A 46 -3.12 -1.63 9.29
N GLU A 47 -4.18 -0.84 9.45
CA GLU A 47 -5.36 -1.24 10.23
C GLU A 47 -6.12 -2.42 9.59
N GLU A 48 -6.31 -2.43 8.27
CA GLU A 48 -7.03 -3.51 7.58
C GLU A 48 -6.30 -4.85 7.69
N PHE A 49 -4.97 -4.82 7.59
CA PHE A 49 -4.13 -6.02 7.66
C PHE A 49 -3.65 -6.35 9.07
N GLY A 50 -3.82 -5.44 10.04
CA GLY A 50 -3.33 -5.58 11.41
C GLY A 50 -1.80 -5.62 11.48
N VAL A 51 -1.12 -4.85 10.62
CA VAL A 51 0.34 -4.79 10.54
C VAL A 51 0.83 -3.39 10.86
N SER A 52 2.14 -3.25 11.08
CA SER A 52 2.79 -1.95 11.21
C SER A 52 4.03 -1.87 10.33
N VAL A 53 4.14 -0.79 9.57
CA VAL A 53 5.23 -0.49 8.65
C VAL A 53 6.03 0.68 9.22
N SER A 54 7.32 0.45 9.46
CA SER A 54 8.21 1.51 9.99
C SER A 54 8.38 2.67 9.02
N ASP A 55 8.58 3.90 9.52
CA ASP A 55 8.77 5.11 8.72
C ASP A 55 9.87 4.98 7.65
N GLU A 56 10.93 4.21 7.94
CA GLU A 56 12.02 3.94 7.00
C GLU A 56 11.53 3.16 5.77
N ASN A 57 10.69 2.15 5.98
CA ASN A 57 10.08 1.36 4.91
C ASN A 57 9.08 2.23 4.16
N LEU A 58 8.26 2.98 4.89
CA LEU A 58 7.30 3.93 4.34
C LEU A 58 7.94 4.93 3.37
N LYS A 59 9.13 5.47 3.70
CA LYS A 59 9.91 6.35 2.83
C LYS A 59 10.55 5.65 1.63
N SER A 60 10.81 4.34 1.74
CA SER A 60 11.35 3.53 0.65
C SER A 60 10.26 3.12 -0.34
N ILE A 61 9.00 3.07 0.10
CA ILE A 61 7.86 2.75 -0.76
C ILE A 61 7.65 3.88 -1.78
N LYS A 62 7.86 3.54 -3.05
CA LYS A 62 7.61 4.45 -4.20
C LYS A 62 6.51 3.95 -5.11
N THR A 63 6.17 2.68 -5.02
CA THR A 63 5.25 1.96 -5.91
C THR A 63 4.29 1.10 -5.08
N LEU A 64 3.15 0.72 -5.66
CA LEU A 64 2.23 -0.21 -5.00
C LEU A 64 2.84 -1.60 -4.83
N ALA A 65 3.74 -2.02 -5.72
CA ALA A 65 4.47 -3.27 -5.59
C ALA A 65 5.43 -3.27 -4.38
N ASP A 66 6.15 -2.17 -4.14
CA ASP A 66 6.95 -2.01 -2.93
C ASP A 66 6.07 -2.11 -1.68
N LEU A 67 4.97 -1.35 -1.68
CA LEU A 67 4.01 -1.35 -0.57
C LEU A 67 3.52 -2.76 -0.28
N GLU A 68 3.05 -3.48 -1.30
CA GLU A 68 2.58 -4.84 -1.16
C GLU A 68 3.63 -5.76 -0.56
N ARG A 69 4.87 -5.65 -1.01
CA ARG A 69 5.96 -6.45 -0.48
C ARG A 69 6.22 -6.17 0.99
N HIS A 70 6.19 -4.91 1.42
CA HIS A 70 6.32 -4.54 2.83
C HIS A 70 5.16 -5.06 3.67
N ILE A 71 3.93 -4.97 3.17
CA ILE A 71 2.75 -5.49 3.87
C ILE A 71 2.80 -7.02 3.98
N VAL A 72 3.18 -7.73 2.92
CA VAL A 72 3.32 -9.19 2.94
C VAL A 72 4.40 -9.62 3.93
N ASP A 73 5.54 -8.92 3.97
CA ASP A 73 6.61 -9.20 4.92
C ASP A 73 6.15 -8.95 6.37
N ALA A 74 5.48 -7.83 6.62
CA ALA A 74 4.93 -7.49 7.92
C ALA A 74 3.84 -8.47 8.37
N LEU A 75 2.97 -8.92 7.46
CA LEU A 75 1.97 -9.97 7.73
C LEU A 75 2.63 -11.31 8.09
N ALA A 76 3.69 -11.68 7.38
CA ALA A 76 4.44 -12.90 7.65
C ALA A 76 5.17 -12.83 9.00
N ALA A 77 5.62 -11.65 9.41
CA ALA A 77 6.19 -11.40 10.72
C ALA A 77 5.13 -11.40 11.84
N ALA A 78 3.97 -10.77 11.60
CA ALA A 78 2.87 -10.65 12.56
C ALA A 78 2.16 -12.00 12.82
N GLY A 79 2.04 -12.85 11.80
CA GLY A 79 1.42 -14.18 11.92
C GLY A 79 2.26 -15.25 12.62
N LYS A 80 3.46 -14.91 13.12
CA LYS A 80 4.34 -15.81 13.89
C LYS A 80 4.23 -15.66 15.41
N GLY A 81 3.21 -14.95 15.91
CA GLY A 81 2.90 -14.83 17.35
C GLY A 81 1.91 -15.86 17.85
#